data_AF-A0A444EA85-F1
#
_entry.id   AF-A0A444EA85-F1
#
_cell.length_a   1.000
_cell.length_b   1.000
_cell.length_c   1.000
_cell.angle_alpha   90.00
_cell.angle_beta   90.00
_cell.angle_gamma   90.00
#
_symmetry.space_group_name_H-M   'P 1'
#
loop_
_entity.id
_entity.type
_entity.pdbx_description
1 polymer ?
#
loop_
_entity_poly.entity_id
_entity_poly.type
_entity_poly.pdbx_seq_one_letter_code
_entity_poly.pdbx_strand_id
1 'polypeptide(L)' 'MWYRRLRPSSISFFDSLAKEFELNFMASSRPKPTATSLLGLTQGNDEPLAQFVGRFAVEIQGMLDAHPSLAI' A
#
# COMPACT_ATOMS: atom_id res chain seq x y z
N MET A 1 -9.61 -4.74 11.14
CA MET A 1 -10.15 -3.36 11.01
C MET A 1 -9.71 -2.51 12.18
N TRP A 2 -9.08 -1.36 11.91
CA TRP A 2 -8.46 -0.48 12.91
C TRP A 2 -9.48 0.09 13.92
N TYR A 3 -10.70 0.40 13.48
CA TYR A 3 -11.75 0.98 14.32
C TYR A 3 -12.17 0.10 15.50
N ARG A 4 -11.95 -1.22 15.44
CA ARG A 4 -12.26 -2.14 16.56
C ARG A 4 -11.35 -1.93 17.77
N ARG A 5 -10.25 -1.20 17.61
CA ARG A 5 -9.28 -0.88 18.67
C ARG A 5 -9.55 0.48 19.32
N LEU A 6 -10.50 1.25 18.79
CA LEU A 6 -10.90 2.53 19.37
C LEU A 6 -11.59 2.29 20.71
N ARG A 7 -11.29 3.15 21.67
CA ARG A 7 -12.01 3.12 22.94
C ARG A 7 -13.47 3.57 22.69
N PRO A 8 -14.46 2.99 23.38
CA PRO A 8 -15.83 3.46 23.31
C PRO A 8 -15.89 4.96 23.64
N SER A 9 -16.68 5.71 22.86
CA SER A 9 -16.88 7.16 23.03
C SER A 9 -15.60 8.01 22.96
N SER A 10 -14.52 7.53 22.34
CA SER A 10 -13.26 8.30 22.23
C SER A 10 -13.23 9.32 21.09
N ILE A 11 -14.24 9.33 20.23
CA ILE A 11 -14.34 10.24 19.08
C ILE A 11 -15.58 11.12 19.29
N SER A 12 -15.34 12.40 19.55
CA SER A 12 -16.39 13.37 19.89
C SER A 12 -16.83 14.21 18.70
N PHE A 13 -15.99 14.33 17.68
CA PHE A 13 -16.21 15.18 16.51
C PHE A 13 -15.77 14.49 15.22
N PHE A 14 -16.34 14.94 14.10
CA PHE A 14 -15.97 14.44 12.79
C PHE A 14 -14.48 14.65 12.48
N ASP A 15 -13.90 15.80 12.85
CA ASP A 15 -12.48 16.07 12.60
C ASP A 15 -11.55 15.10 13.34
N SER A 16 -11.93 14.67 14.55
CA SER A 16 -11.20 13.66 15.30
C SER A 16 -11.29 12.29 14.64
N LEU A 17 -12.46 11.95 14.08
CA LEU A 17 -12.63 10.73 13.28
C LEU A 17 -11.77 10.75 12.03
N ALA A 18 -11.77 11.88 11.31
CA ALA A 18 -11.01 12.04 10.07
C ALA A 18 -9.51 11.86 10.30
N LYS A 19 -8.96 12.45 11.37
CA LYS A 19 -7.56 12.28 11.75
C LYS A 19 -7.20 10.83 12.09
N GLU A 20 -8.02 10.17 12.91
CA GLU A 20 -7.80 8.75 13.23
C GLU A 20 -7.89 7.88 11.97
N PHE A 21 -8.87 8.12 11.11
CA PHE A 21 -9.00 7.42 9.84
C PHE A 21 -7.74 7.63 8.97
N GLU A 22 -7.30 8.86 8.78
CA GLU A 22 -6.13 9.19 7.95
C GLU A 22 -4.86 8.52 8.50
N LEU A 23 -4.61 8.61 9.81
CA LEU A 23 -3.46 7.96 10.44
C LEU A 23 -3.47 6.44 10.25
N ASN A 24 -4.62 5.81 10.48
CA ASN A 24 -4.76 4.37 10.35
C ASN A 24 -4.77 3.92 8.88
N PHE A 25 -5.30 4.73 7.97
CA PHE A 25 -5.27 4.49 6.53
C PHE A 25 -3.84 4.55 6.00
N MET A 26 -3.09 5.60 6.36
CA MET A 26 -1.70 5.79 5.97
C MET A 26 -0.78 4.74 6.59
N ALA A 27 -1.02 4.31 7.83
CA ALA A 27 -0.28 3.21 8.44
C ALA A 27 -0.60 1.86 7.78
N SER A 28 -1.79 1.71 7.20
CA SER A 28 -2.20 0.49 6.47
C SER A 28 -1.90 0.54 4.98
N SER A 29 -1.50 1.70 4.45
CA SER A 29 -1.17 1.85 3.04
C SER A 29 0.13 1.08 2.78
N ARG A 30 0.18 0.33 1.68
CA ARG A 30 1.43 -0.32 1.27
C ARG A 30 2.49 0.77 1.06
N PRO A 31 3.74 0.56 1.52
CA PRO A 31 4.84 1.43 1.14
C PRO A 31 4.87 1.61 -0.38
N LYS A 32 5.06 2.84 -0.84
CA LYS A 32 5.23 3.13 -2.26
C LYS A 32 6.31 2.20 -2.80
N PRO A 33 6.02 1.42 -3.86
CA PRO A 33 7.05 0.54 -4.41
C PRO A 33 8.24 1.38 -4.89
N THR A 34 9.44 0.87 -4.68
CA THR A 34 10.69 1.59 -4.97
C THR A 34 11.49 0.86 -6.02
N ALA A 35 12.40 1.56 -6.71
CA ALA A 35 13.34 0.91 -7.63
C ALA A 35 14.14 -0.19 -6.92
N THR A 36 14.46 -0.02 -5.64
CA THR A 36 15.12 -1.03 -4.81
C THR A 36 14.25 -2.29 -4.62
N SER A 37 12.94 -2.13 -4.46
CA SER A 37 12.00 -3.26 -4.34
C SER A 37 11.95 -4.09 -5.64
N LEU A 38 11.95 -3.43 -6.81
CA LEU A 38 12.05 -4.10 -8.11
C LEU A 38 13.36 -4.86 -8.28
N LEU A 39 14.49 -4.24 -7.94
CA LEU A 39 15.81 -4.87 -8.04
C LEU A 39 15.97 -6.05 -7.08
N GLY A 40 15.21 -6.07 -5.98
CA GLY A 40 15.16 -7.17 -5.03
C GLY A 40 14.26 -8.34 -5.45
N LEU A 41 13.44 -8.19 -6.51
CA LEU A 41 12.60 -9.27 -7.00
C LEU A 41 13.44 -10.28 -7.79
N THR A 42 13.57 -11.48 -7.23
CA THR A 42 14.13 -12.64 -7.93
C THR A 42 13.03 -13.68 -8.17
N GLN A 43 13.15 -14.40 -9.28
CA GLN A 43 12.31 -15.57 -9.53
C GLN A 43 12.76 -16.69 -8.60
N GLY A 44 11.81 -17.27 -7.85
CA GLY A 44 12.09 -18.42 -7.01
C GLY A 44 12.35 -19.68 -7.84
N ASN A 45 13.15 -20.61 -7.32
CA ASN A 45 13.47 -21.87 -8.03
C ASN A 45 12.21 -22.69 -8.38
N ASP A 46 11.21 -22.67 -7.49
CA ASP A 46 9.93 -23.37 -7.68
C ASP A 46 8.80 -22.44 -8.18
N GLU A 47 9.13 -21.19 -8.53
CA GLU A 47 8.14 -20.21 -8.97
C GLU A 47 7.95 -20.27 -10.50
N PRO A 48 6.72 -20.52 -10.99
CA PRO A 48 6.43 -20.41 -12.41
C PRO A 48 6.69 -18.99 -12.93
N LEU A 49 7.24 -18.89 -14.13
CA LEU A 49 7.56 -17.59 -14.76
C LEU A 49 6.36 -16.63 -14.80
N ALA A 50 5.16 -17.15 -15.09
CA ALA A 50 3.93 -16.35 -15.14
C ALA A 50 3.63 -15.67 -13.78
N GLN A 51 3.90 -16.37 -12.68
CA GLN A 51 3.70 -15.84 -11.33
C GLN A 51 4.72 -14.75 -11.01
N PHE A 52 5.99 -14.96 -11.37
CA PHE A 52 7.04 -13.97 -11.21
C PHE A 52 6.72 -12.68 -12.00
N VAL A 53 6.36 -12.81 -13.28
CA VAL A 53 5.96 -11.68 -14.14
C VAL A 53 4.75 -10.95 -13.55
N GLY A 54 3.80 -11.67 -12.96
CA GLY A 54 2.66 -11.07 -12.26
C GLY A 54 3.09 -10.19 -11.07
N ARG A 55 4.00 -10.67 -10.22
CA ARG A 55 4.53 -9.87 -9.09
C ARG A 55 5.30 -8.64 -9.59
N PHE A 56 6.12 -8.82 -10.62
CA PHE A 56 6.90 -7.74 -11.24
C PHE A 56 6.01 -6.64 -11.83
N ALA A 57 4.94 -7.02 -12.54
CA ALA A 57 3.98 -6.06 -13.11
C ALA A 57 3.23 -5.26 -12.03
N VAL A 58 2.82 -5.90 -10.94
CA VAL A 58 2.17 -5.23 -9.80
C VAL A 58 3.11 -4.20 -9.16
N GLU A 59 4.39 -4.53 -9.01
CA GLU A 59 5.39 -3.63 -8.43
C GLU A 59 5.62 -2.40 -9.34
N ILE A 60 5.72 -2.60 -10.66
CA ILE A 60 5.82 -1.50 -11.64
C ILE A 60 4.56 -0.62 -11.61
N GLN A 61 3.36 -1.22 -11.62
CA GLN A 61 2.12 -0.47 -11.64
C GLN A 61 2.00 0.44 -10.41
N GLY A 62 2.33 -0.07 -9.23
CA GLY A 62 2.31 0.75 -8.01
C GLY A 62 3.32 1.90 -8.03
N MET A 63 4.42 1.81 -8.80
CA MET A 63 5.34 2.93 -9.00
C MET A 63 4.76 3.99 -9.93
N LEU A 64 4.07 3.58 -11.00
CA LEU A 64 3.42 4.46 -11.96
C LEU A 64 2.24 5.22 -11.33
N ASP A 65 1.37 4.51 -10.59
CA ASP A 65 0.20 5.11 -9.92
C ASP A 65 0.57 6.16 -8.87
N ALA A 66 1.77 6.03 -8.29
CA ALA A 66 2.26 6.94 -7.27
C ALA A 66 2.99 8.17 -7.84
N HIS A 67 3.12 8.29 -9.17
CA HIS A 67 3.69 9.47 -9.82
C HIS A 67 2.56 10.32 -10.44
N PRO A 68 2.17 11.46 -9.84
CA PRO A 68 1.03 12.26 -10.30
C PRO A 68 1.16 12.77 -11.74
N SER A 69 2.37 12.77 -12.29
CA SER A 69 2.67 13.23 -13.66
C SER A 69 2.31 12.24 -14.77
N LEU A 70 1.87 11.01 -14.44
CA LEU A 70 1.56 9.96 -15.40
C LEU A 70 0.09 9.51 -15.37
N ALA A 71 -0.75 10.16 -14.57
CA ALA A 71 -2.20 10.03 -14.70
C ALA A 71 -2.62 10.78 -15.98
N ILE A 72 -2.90 10.02 -17.05
CA ILE A 72 -3.48 10.52 -18.32
C ILE A 72 -5.00 10.60 -18.17
#